data_AF-A0A6I6VUJ2-F1
#
_entry.id   AF-A0A6I6VUJ2-F1
#
_cell.length_a   1.000
_cell.length_b   1.000
_cell.length_c   1.000
_cell.angle_alpha   90.00
_cell.angle_beta   90.00
_cell.angle_gamma   90.00
#
_symmetry.space_group_name_H-M   'P 1'
#
loop_
_entity.id
_entity.type
_entity.pdbx_description
1 polymer ?
#
loop_
_entity_poly.entity_id
_entity_poly.type
_entity_poly.pdbx_seq_one_letter_code
_entity_poly.pdbx_strand_id
1 'polypeptide(L)'
;MDTSNPVKKDDHLLDDLESIRQLLGDDDLQPPLLSESVNGEVQIPLLFDMVGAKPAPAPAERPAVEAPPVAAVAEKTQDALLLHLDNELRAAAQLIMQDVIDDFAPHIETEIKRRMDARMERLLSQYQS
;
A
#
# COMPACT_ATOMS: atom_id res chain seq x y z
N MET A 1 -3.19 -18.91 35.49
CA MET A 1 -2.42 -17.80 36.05
C MET A 1 -2.07 -16.89 34.90
N ASP A 2 -2.89 -15.87 34.68
CA ASP A 2 -2.66 -14.80 33.71
C ASP A 2 -1.40 -14.02 34.07
N THR A 3 -0.43 -13.97 33.18
CA THR A 3 0.66 -12.99 33.24
C THR A 3 0.46 -12.01 32.11
N SER A 4 -0.36 -10.98 32.36
CA SER A 4 -0.47 -9.83 31.47
C SER A 4 0.90 -9.14 31.42
N ASN A 5 1.56 -9.19 30.26
CA ASN A 5 2.73 -8.36 29.96
C ASN A 5 2.31 -6.89 30.11
N PRO A 6 2.98 -6.06 30.92
CA PRO A 6 2.63 -4.65 31.02
C PRO A 6 2.79 -4.01 29.64
N VAL A 7 1.67 -3.53 29.09
CA VAL A 7 1.65 -2.67 27.90
C VAL A 7 2.56 -1.49 28.21
N LYS A 8 3.74 -1.45 27.58
CA LYS A 8 4.68 -0.34 27.72
C LYS A 8 3.92 0.92 27.32
N LYS A 9 3.94 1.93 28.21
CA LYS A 9 3.21 3.18 28.04
C LYS A 9 3.65 3.86 26.74
N ASP A 10 2.68 4.36 25.98
CA ASP A 10 2.89 5.04 24.69
C ASP A 10 3.87 6.23 24.80
N ASP A 11 4.03 6.82 25.99
CA ASP A 11 5.00 7.88 26.29
C ASP A 11 6.45 7.51 25.96
N HIS A 12 6.83 6.23 26.07
CA HIS A 12 8.17 5.75 25.76
C HIS A 12 8.32 5.26 24.31
N LEU A 13 7.21 5.09 23.58
CA LEU A 13 7.27 4.57 22.22
C LEU A 13 7.94 5.57 21.28
N LEU A 14 7.69 6.87 21.48
CA LEU A 14 8.33 7.92 20.70
C LEU A 14 9.85 7.98 20.94
N ASP A 15 10.27 7.83 22.20
CA ASP A 15 11.68 7.78 22.62
C ASP A 15 12.38 6.52 22.10
N ASP A 16 11.71 5.35 22.18
CA ASP A 16 12.20 4.09 21.61
C ASP A 16 12.36 4.21 20.08
N LEU A 17 11.43 4.86 19.38
CA LEU A 17 11.53 5.09 17.93
C LEU A 17 12.68 6.03 17.58
N GLU A 18 12.92 7.09 18.36
CA GLU A 18 14.05 7.99 18.16
C GLU A 18 15.39 7.29 18.45
N SER A 19 15.45 6.47 19.51
CA SER A 19 16.61 5.64 19.81
C SER A 19 16.91 4.62 18.70
N ILE A 20 15.89 4.05 18.06
CA ILE A 20 16.06 3.13 16.92
C ILE A 20 16.63 3.91 15.72
N ARG A 21 16.12 5.11 15.42
CA ARG A 21 16.64 5.94 14.33
C ARG A 21 18.10 6.35 14.55
N GLN A 22 18.45 6.71 15.79
CA GLN A 22 19.82 7.04 16.18
C GLN A 22 20.77 5.85 16.04
N LEU A 23 20.31 4.64 16.39
CA LEU A 23 21.10 3.41 16.30
C LEU A 23 21.33 2.97 14.84
N LEU A 24 20.33 3.14 13.98
CA LEU A 24 20.43 2.82 12.56
C LEU A 24 21.20 3.89 11.76
N GLY A 25 21.40 5.09 12.34
CA GLY A 25 22.05 6.20 11.65
C GLY A 25 21.17 6.83 10.57
N ASP A 26 19.85 6.63 10.66
CA ASP A 26 18.87 7.08 9.67
C ASP A 26 18.45 8.56 9.86
N ASP A 27 19.13 9.30 10.76
CA ASP A 27 18.79 10.69 11.08
C ASP A 27 18.94 11.65 9.89
N ASP A 28 19.89 11.37 8.99
CA ASP A 28 20.20 12.20 7.82
C ASP A 28 19.69 11.59 6.49
N LEU A 29 19.05 10.42 6.54
CA LEU A 29 18.53 9.77 5.34
C LEU A 29 17.22 10.43 4.91
N GLN A 30 17.32 11.38 4.00
CA GLN A 30 16.18 11.82 3.19
C GLN A 30 15.53 10.56 2.58
N PRO A 31 14.21 10.34 2.71
CA PRO A 31 13.58 9.17 2.13
C PRO A 31 13.93 9.12 0.65
N PRO A 32 14.46 7.99 0.14
CA PRO A 32 14.92 7.91 -1.23
C PRO A 32 13.75 8.28 -2.15
N LEU A 33 13.96 9.30 -2.97
CA LEU A 33 12.99 9.65 -4.00
C LEU A 33 12.91 8.45 -4.95
N LEU A 34 11.69 7.96 -5.22
CA LEU A 34 11.41 6.77 -6.02
C LEU A 34 11.98 6.82 -7.46
N SER A 35 12.61 7.94 -7.86
CA SER A 35 13.25 8.17 -9.15
C SER A 35 14.74 7.83 -9.22
N GLU A 36 15.47 7.70 -8.10
CA GLU A 36 16.93 7.48 -8.11
C GLU A 36 17.35 6.00 -8.11
N SER A 37 16.46 5.08 -7.72
CA SER A 37 16.75 3.63 -7.66
C SER A 37 16.71 2.90 -9.01
N VAL A 38 16.51 3.59 -10.14
CA VAL A 38 16.39 2.95 -11.47
C VAL A 38 17.71 2.98 -12.26
N ASN A 39 18.82 3.42 -11.66
CA ASN A 39 20.10 3.59 -12.36
C ASN A 39 21.19 2.55 -12.00
N GLY A 40 20.81 1.37 -11.52
CA GLY A 40 21.75 0.29 -11.19
C GLY A 40 21.45 -1.01 -11.94
N GLU A 41 21.97 -1.13 -13.16
CA GLU A 41 22.50 -2.34 -13.81
C GLU A 41 22.00 -3.73 -13.34
N VAL A 42 20.70 -4.01 -13.38
CA VAL A 42 20.21 -5.39 -13.55
C VAL A 42 19.04 -5.37 -14.52
N GLN A 43 19.37 -5.45 -15.81
CA GLN A 43 18.41 -5.76 -16.85
C GLN A 43 17.89 -7.18 -16.57
N ILE A 44 16.76 -7.32 -15.88
CA ILE A 44 16.10 -8.61 -15.67
C ILE A 44 15.82 -9.20 -17.06
N PRO A 45 16.40 -10.37 -17.42
CA PRO A 45 16.09 -11.01 -18.68
C PRO A 45 14.59 -11.30 -18.75
N LEU A 46 13.93 -10.82 -19.81
CA LEU A 46 12.52 -11.14 -20.06
C LEU A 46 12.38 -12.65 -20.15
N LEU A 47 11.46 -13.24 -19.37
CA LEU A 47 11.28 -14.70 -19.25
C LEU A 47 11.01 -15.43 -20.59
N PHE A 48 10.77 -14.70 -21.67
CA PHE A 48 10.64 -15.25 -23.02
C PHE A 48 11.96 -15.73 -23.62
N ASP A 49 13.11 -15.21 -23.18
CA ASP A 49 14.43 -15.57 -23.75
C ASP A 49 14.99 -16.88 -23.16
N MET A 50 14.46 -17.35 -22.02
CA MET A 50 14.93 -18.57 -21.33
C MET A 50 14.30 -19.87 -21.86
N VAL A 51 13.39 -19.81 -22.84
CA VAL A 51 12.62 -20.99 -23.31
C VAL A 51 13.33 -21.76 -24.45
N GLY A 52 14.48 -21.26 -24.96
CA GLY A 52 15.15 -21.83 -26.14
C GLY A 52 16.22 -22.91 -25.90
N ALA A 53 16.78 -23.04 -24.69
CA ALA A 53 17.89 -23.96 -24.46
C ALA A 53 17.43 -25.27 -23.82
N LYS A 54 17.19 -26.30 -24.65
CA LYS A 54 16.94 -27.68 -24.22
C LYS A 54 18.26 -28.48 -24.21
N PRO A 55 18.76 -28.95 -23.05
CA PRO A 55 19.73 -30.04 -23.01
C PRO A 55 19.01 -31.39 -22.94
N ALA A 56 19.51 -32.37 -23.70
CA ALA A 56 19.06 -33.77 -23.73
C ALA A 56 19.48 -34.54 -22.45
N PRO A 57 18.84 -35.69 -22.12
CA PRO A 57 18.94 -36.32 -20.81
C PRO A 57 19.99 -37.45 -20.75
N ALA A 58 20.69 -37.58 -19.60
CA ALA A 58 21.35 -38.79 -19.12
C ALA A 58 21.76 -38.62 -17.63
N PRO A 59 22.10 -39.68 -16.89
CA PRO A 59 21.23 -40.70 -16.28
C PRO A 59 21.06 -40.52 -14.76
N ALA A 60 20.03 -41.20 -14.22
CA ALA A 60 19.55 -41.13 -12.85
C ALA A 60 20.60 -41.34 -11.74
N GLU A 61 20.72 -40.33 -10.87
CA GLU A 61 21.09 -40.51 -9.47
C GLU A 61 19.86 -40.34 -8.58
N ARG A 62 19.82 -41.14 -7.53
CA ARG A 62 18.63 -41.50 -6.75
C ARG A 62 18.09 -40.28 -5.99
N PRO A 63 16.75 -40.12 -5.84
CA PRO A 63 16.22 -39.06 -5.00
C PRO A 63 16.52 -39.40 -3.53
N ALA A 64 17.47 -38.69 -2.93
CA ALA A 64 17.35 -38.40 -1.52
C ALA A 64 16.08 -37.56 -1.37
N VAL A 65 15.09 -38.10 -0.65
CA VAL A 65 13.87 -37.38 -0.30
C VAL A 65 14.26 -36.29 0.69
N GLU A 66 14.66 -35.13 0.16
CA GLU A 66 14.70 -33.89 0.90
C GLU A 66 13.25 -33.39 0.96
N ALA A 67 12.67 -33.40 2.16
CA ALA A 67 11.35 -32.84 2.39
C ALA A 67 11.35 -31.38 1.90
N PRO A 68 10.31 -30.92 1.15
CA PRO A 68 10.24 -29.52 0.76
C PRO A 68 10.21 -28.66 2.03
N PRO A 69 10.81 -27.46 2.02
CA PRO A 69 10.75 -26.57 3.17
C PRO A 69 9.30 -26.11 3.32
N VAL A 70 8.56 -26.79 4.20
CA VAL A 70 7.18 -26.46 4.58
C VAL A 70 7.03 -24.99 5.02
N ALA A 71 8.11 -24.35 5.46
CA ALA A 71 8.16 -22.93 5.78
C ALA A 71 7.93 -22.01 4.56
N ALA A 72 8.57 -22.28 3.41
CA ALA A 72 8.50 -21.39 2.25
C ALA A 72 7.12 -21.41 1.54
N VAL A 73 6.42 -22.55 1.62
CA VAL A 73 5.05 -22.67 1.10
C VAL A 73 4.04 -21.99 2.04
N ALA A 74 4.26 -22.10 3.36
CA ALA A 74 3.42 -21.45 4.36
C ALA A 74 3.52 -19.92 4.31
N GLU A 75 4.72 -19.34 4.14
CA GLU A 75 4.89 -17.89 4.00
C GLU A 75 4.19 -17.34 2.75
N LYS A 76 4.37 -17.97 1.59
CA LYS A 76 3.71 -17.56 0.35
C LYS A 76 2.17 -17.61 0.44
N THR A 77 1.62 -18.53 1.22
CA THR A 77 0.17 -18.56 1.49
C THR A 77 -0.30 -17.43 2.40
N GLN A 78 0.52 -17.01 3.37
CA GLN A 78 0.21 -15.87 4.23
C GLN A 78 0.24 -14.56 3.43
N ASP A 79 1.24 -14.37 2.56
CA ASP A 79 1.34 -13.20 1.69
C ASP A 79 0.13 -13.07 0.75
N ALA A 80 -0.33 -14.19 0.17
CA ALA A 80 -1.51 -14.19 -0.68
C ALA A 80 -2.79 -13.81 0.10
N LEU A 81 -2.94 -14.29 1.34
CA LEU A 81 -4.07 -13.93 2.19
C LEU A 81 -4.05 -12.45 2.59
N LEU A 82 -2.87 -11.90 2.88
CA LEU A 82 -2.71 -10.47 3.18
C LEU A 82 -3.08 -9.60 1.98
N LEU A 83 -2.67 -10.00 0.77
CA LEU A 83 -3.04 -9.29 -0.46
C LEU A 83 -4.55 -9.33 -0.73
N HIS A 84 -5.20 -10.47 -0.50
CA HIS A 84 -6.65 -10.58 -0.61
C HIS A 84 -7.37 -9.68 0.41
N LEU A 85 -6.91 -9.67 1.66
CA LEU A 85 -7.45 -8.80 2.70
C LEU A 85 -7.28 -7.31 2.37
N ASP A 86 -6.13 -6.88 1.83
CA ASP A 86 -5.93 -5.49 1.39
C ASP A 86 -6.91 -5.10 0.28
N ASN A 87 -7.12 -6.00 -0.69
CA ASN A 87 -8.07 -5.76 -1.77
C ASN A 87 -9.51 -5.63 -1.24
N GLU A 88 -9.91 -6.50 -0.33
CA GLU A 88 -11.23 -6.43 0.32
C GLU A 88 -11.39 -5.15 1.14
N LEU A 89 -10.37 -4.76 1.91
CA LEU A 89 -10.37 -3.53 2.69
C LEU A 89 -10.50 -2.30 1.78
N ARG A 90 -9.76 -2.27 0.67
CA ARG A 90 -9.80 -1.18 -0.31
C ARG A 90 -11.17 -1.12 -1.00
N ALA A 91 -11.73 -2.25 -1.39
CA ALA A 91 -13.06 -2.32 -1.99
C ALA A 91 -14.13 -1.84 -1.00
N ALA A 92 -14.06 -2.25 0.27
CA ALA A 92 -14.97 -1.79 1.31
C ALA A 92 -14.86 -0.28 1.54
N ALA A 93 -13.64 0.26 1.59
CA ALA A 93 -13.43 1.71 1.70
C ALA A 93 -14.03 2.49 0.52
N GLN A 94 -13.94 1.95 -0.70
CA GLN A 94 -14.55 2.55 -1.89
C GLN A 94 -16.08 2.55 -1.80
N LEU A 95 -16.70 1.48 -1.31
CA LEU A 95 -18.15 1.42 -1.10
C LEU A 95 -18.60 2.46 -0.08
N ILE A 96 -17.90 2.58 1.06
CA ILE A 96 -18.21 3.60 2.07
C ILE A 96 -18.10 5.01 1.48
N MET A 97 -17.06 5.29 0.70
CA MET A 97 -16.90 6.57 0.03
C MET A 97 -18.02 6.84 -0.98
N GLN A 98 -18.50 5.82 -1.69
CA GLN A 98 -19.63 5.95 -2.63
C GLN A 98 -20.92 6.28 -1.90
N ASP A 99 -21.22 5.62 -0.79
CA ASP A 99 -22.41 5.90 0.02
C ASP A 99 -22.40 7.36 0.51
N VAL A 100 -21.25 7.84 1.01
CA VAL A 100 -21.07 9.24 1.41
C VAL A 100 -21.27 10.18 0.21
N ILE A 101 -20.72 9.84 -0.96
CA ILE A 101 -20.91 10.66 -2.17
C ILE A 101 -22.39 10.73 -2.54
N ASP A 102 -23.10 9.61 -2.53
CA ASP A 102 -24.52 9.54 -2.93
C ASP A 102 -25.42 10.35 -1.99
N ASP A 103 -25.13 10.35 -0.69
CA ASP A 103 -25.85 11.16 0.31
C ASP A 103 -25.62 12.67 0.13
N PHE A 104 -24.37 13.06 -0.17
CA PHE A 104 -23.97 14.48 -0.19
C PHE A 104 -24.04 15.14 -1.56
N ALA A 105 -23.93 14.40 -2.66
CA ALA A 105 -24.00 14.93 -4.02
C ALA A 105 -25.24 15.83 -4.27
N PRO A 106 -26.49 15.40 -3.97
CA PRO A 106 -27.67 16.25 -4.21
C PRO A 106 -27.69 17.52 -3.35
N HIS A 107 -27.13 17.45 -2.13
CA HIS A 107 -27.02 18.60 -1.23
C HIS A 107 -26.00 19.62 -1.75
N ILE A 108 -24.83 19.14 -2.18
CA ILE A 108 -23.78 19.96 -2.78
C ILE A 108 -24.32 20.66 -4.03
N GLU A 109 -25.04 19.95 -4.90
CA GLU A 109 -25.62 20.55 -6.10
C GLU A 109 -26.59 21.68 -5.78
N THR A 110 -27.51 21.45 -4.84
CA THR A 110 -28.48 22.46 -4.41
C THR A 110 -27.79 23.69 -3.85
N GLU A 111 -26.77 23.50 -3.02
CA GLU A 111 -26.05 24.61 -2.40
C GLU A 111 -25.19 25.38 -3.41
N ILE A 112 -24.56 24.70 -4.38
CA ILE A 112 -23.85 25.36 -5.48
C ILE A 112 -24.80 26.23 -6.29
N LYS A 113 -25.98 25.70 -6.69
CA LYS A 113 -27.00 26.46 -7.43
C LYS A 113 -27.42 27.70 -6.64
N ARG A 114 -27.80 27.53 -5.37
CA ARG A 114 -28.19 28.63 -4.47
C ARG A 114 -27.12 29.71 -4.37
N ARG A 115 -25.84 29.35 -4.23
CA ARG A 115 -24.73 30.31 -4.16
C ARG A 115 -24.47 31.03 -5.48
N MET A 116 -24.60 30.32 -6.60
CA MET A 116 -24.46 30.89 -7.94
C MET A 116 -25.57 31.92 -8.19
N ASP A 117 -26.83 31.58 -7.88
CA ASP A 117 -27.98 32.47 -8.04
C ASP A 117 -27.82 33.74 -7.19
N ALA A 118 -27.51 33.59 -5.90
CA ALA A 118 -27.27 34.72 -4.99
C ALA A 118 -26.05 35.57 -5.40
N ARG A 119 -25.06 34.98 -6.09
CA ARG A 119 -23.93 35.73 -6.65
C ARG A 119 -24.35 36.48 -7.91
N MET A 120 -25.13 35.86 -8.79
CA MET A 120 -25.65 36.47 -10.01
C MET A 120 -26.52 37.69 -9.68
N GLU A 121 -27.46 37.53 -8.73
CA GLU A 121 -28.32 38.62 -8.27
C GLU A 121 -27.50 39.82 -7.76
N ARG A 122 -26.50 39.57 -6.90
CA ARG A 122 -25.60 40.63 -6.42
C ARG A 122 -24.85 41.34 -7.54
N LEU A 123 -24.39 40.61 -8.55
CA LEU A 123 -23.72 41.23 -9.70
C LEU A 123 -24.70 42.12 -10.49
N LEU A 124 -25.91 41.63 -10.77
CA LEU A 124 -26.92 42.41 -11.47
C LEU A 124 -27.33 43.69 -10.71
N SER A 125 -27.48 43.61 -9.39
CA SER A 125 -27.75 44.79 -8.56
C SER A 125 -26.63 45.84 -8.62
N GLN A 126 -25.37 45.42 -8.73
CA GLN A 126 -24.23 46.32 -8.90
C GLN A 126 -24.23 47.03 -10.25
N TYR A 127 -24.74 46.39 -11.31
CA TYR A 127 -24.84 47.01 -12.64
C TYR A 127 -26.05 47.95 -12.79
N GLN A 128 -27.10 47.75 -12.00
CA GLN A 128 -28.31 48.59 -12.04
C GLN A 128 -28.29 49.78 -11.07
N SER A 129 -27.29 49.84 -10.18
CA SER A 129 -27.03 50.99 -9.29
C SER A 129 -26.06 51.98 -9.95
#